data_AF-H8WZF3-F1
#
_entry.id   AF-H8WZF3-F1
#
_cell.length_a   1.000
_cell.length_b   1.000
_cell.length_c   1.000
_cell.angle_alpha   90.00
_cell.angle_beta   90.00
_cell.angle_gamma   90.00
#
_symmetry.space_group_name_H-M   'P 1'
#
loop_
_entity.id
_entity.type
_entity.pdbx_description
1 polymer ?
#
loop_
_entity_poly.entity_id
_entity_poly.type
_entity_poly.pdbx_seq_one_letter_code
_entity_poly.pdbx_strand_id
1 'polypeptide(L)'
;MDSILAAVEFPVTINNQQNVEQIIHYASTVNVIISLAIGIATNSLLYLSYAFAAQFIALVLIVAPNFWFNSNPPIQWLNIKY
;
A
#
# COMPACT_ATOMS: atom_id res chain seq x y z
N MET A 1 -5.08 -7.94 -33.15
CA MET A 1 -5.92 -8.05 -31.93
C MET A 1 -5.13 -7.68 -30.69
N ASP A 2 -3.78 -7.66 -30.77
CA ASP A 2 -2.89 -7.24 -29.67
C ASP A 2 -2.76 -5.72 -29.49
N SER A 3 -3.06 -4.94 -30.52
CA SER A 3 -2.99 -3.46 -30.48
C SER A 3 -4.18 -2.78 -29.81
N ILE A 4 -5.30 -3.47 -29.63
CA ILE A 4 -6.50 -2.92 -28.97
C ILE A 4 -6.43 -3.13 -27.46
N LEU A 5 -5.84 -4.24 -26.99
CA LEU A 5 -5.66 -4.51 -25.55
C LEU A 5 -4.67 -3.53 -24.90
N ALA A 6 -3.60 -3.15 -25.61
CA ALA A 6 -2.65 -2.13 -25.16
C ALA A 6 -3.25 -0.72 -25.08
N ALA A 7 -4.37 -0.46 -25.76
CA ALA A 7 -5.10 0.81 -25.70
C ALA A 7 -6.18 0.83 -24.62
N VAL A 8 -6.37 -0.25 -23.86
CA VAL A 8 -7.38 -0.36 -22.78
C VAL A 8 -6.73 -0.54 -21.41
N GLU A 9 -5.54 -1.15 -21.33
CA GLU A 9 -4.74 -1.19 -20.11
C GLU A 9 -3.94 0.10 -19.96
N PHE A 10 -4.63 1.18 -19.62
CA PHE A 10 -3.99 2.42 -19.24
C PHE A 10 -3.34 2.24 -17.86
N PRO A 11 -2.01 2.30 -17.72
CA PRO A 11 -1.39 2.33 -16.40
C PRO A 11 -1.78 3.65 -15.75
N VAL A 12 -2.76 3.62 -14.85
CA VAL A 12 -3.03 4.72 -13.93
C VAL A 12 -1.81 4.81 -13.02
N THR A 13 -0.80 5.57 -13.41
CA THR A 13 0.39 5.79 -12.60
C THR A 13 0.03 6.76 -11.49
N ILE A 14 -0.54 6.22 -10.40
CA ILE A 14 -0.65 6.98 -9.15
C ILE A 14 0.78 7.27 -8.71
N ASN A 15 1.10 8.56 -8.57
CA ASN A 15 2.43 8.97 -8.15
C ASN A 15 2.80 8.26 -6.85
N ASN A 16 4.02 7.71 -6.81
CA ASN A 16 4.58 7.03 -5.64
C ASN A 16 3.91 5.67 -5.28
N GLN A 17 3.10 5.08 -6.17
CA GLN A 17 2.42 3.80 -5.91
C GLN A 17 3.39 2.64 -5.61
N GLN A 18 4.47 2.50 -6.38
CA GLN A 18 5.45 1.42 -6.18
C GLN A 18 6.10 1.50 -4.79
N ASN A 19 6.40 2.71 -4.31
CA ASN A 19 6.97 2.91 -2.97
C ASN A 19 5.95 2.60 -1.87
N VAL A 20 4.68 2.98 -2.06
CA VAL A 20 3.60 2.62 -1.13
C VAL A 20 3.40 1.10 -1.08
N GLU A 21 3.39 0.42 -2.21
CA GLU A 21 3.28 -1.03 -2.29
C GLU A 21 4.45 -1.72 -1.57
N GLN A 22 5.68 -1.23 -1.76
CA GLN A 22 6.84 -1.72 -1.01
C GLN A 22 6.68 -1.54 0.49
N ILE A 23 6.25 -0.35 0.95
CA ILE A 23 6.01 -0.08 2.38
C ILE A 23 4.95 -1.05 2.94
N ILE A 24 3.86 -1.28 2.20
CA ILE A 24 2.81 -2.23 2.60
C ILE A 24 3.35 -3.66 2.68
N HIS A 25 4.17 -4.09 1.72
CA HIS A 25 4.78 -5.41 1.73
C HIS A 25 5.72 -5.62 2.93
N TYR A 26 6.60 -4.65 3.20
CA TYR A 26 7.49 -4.70 4.36
C TYR A 26 6.71 -4.70 5.67
N ALA A 27 5.74 -3.81 5.82
CA ALA A 27 4.91 -3.74 7.02
C ALA A 27 4.08 -5.02 7.24
N SER A 28 3.56 -5.63 6.17
CA SER A 28 2.85 -6.92 6.26
C SER A 28 3.76 -8.04 6.73
N THR A 29 5.00 -8.08 6.23
CA THR A 29 6.01 -9.06 6.67
C THR A 29 6.34 -8.89 8.15
N VAL A 30 6.55 -7.65 8.58
CA VAL A 30 6.79 -7.30 10.00
C VAL A 30 5.58 -7.64 10.88
N ASN A 31 4.37 -7.43 10.39
CA ASN A 31 3.13 -7.79 11.10
C ASN A 31 3.05 -9.30 11.37
N VAL A 32 3.35 -10.14 10.37
CA VAL A 32 3.38 -11.59 10.55
C VAL A 32 4.38 -12.00 11.64
N ILE A 33 5.59 -11.44 11.61
CA ILE A 33 6.64 -11.75 12.61
C ILE A 33 6.20 -11.34 14.01
N ILE A 34 5.66 -10.13 14.17
CA ILE A 34 5.23 -9.60 15.46
C ILE A 34 4.00 -10.37 15.99
N SER A 35 3.05 -10.69 15.12
CA SER A 35 1.88 -11.50 15.46
C SER A 35 2.31 -12.89 15.97
N LEU A 36 3.28 -13.53 15.31
CA LEU A 36 3.85 -14.80 15.78
C LEU A 36 4.51 -14.67 17.16
N ALA A 37 5.34 -13.63 17.37
CA ALA A 37 6.00 -13.40 18.64
C ALA A 37 5.00 -13.17 19.79
N ILE A 38 3.96 -12.37 19.56
CA ILE A 38 2.90 -12.08 20.54
C ILE A 38 2.04 -13.33 20.78
N GLY A 39 1.73 -14.09 19.73
CA GLY A 39 1.02 -15.36 19.85
C GLY A 39 1.74 -16.33 20.78
N ILE A 40 3.05 -16.50 20.59
CA ILE A 40 3.90 -17.38 21.42
C ILE A 40 4.01 -16.85 22.86
N ALA A 41 4.21 -15.54 23.04
CA ALA A 41 4.44 -14.96 24.36
C ALA A 41 3.17 -14.91 25.23
N THR A 42 2.02 -14.67 24.62
CA THR A 42 0.78 -14.35 25.35
C THR A 42 -0.28 -15.44 25.26
N ASN A 43 -0.22 -16.34 24.27
CA ASN A 43 -1.22 -17.40 24.02
C ASN A 43 -2.68 -16.92 24.05
N SER A 44 -2.92 -15.66 23.69
CA SER A 44 -4.22 -15.02 23.81
C SER A 44 -4.58 -14.27 22.54
N LEU A 45 -5.75 -14.62 22.01
CA LEU A 45 -6.27 -14.06 20.77
C LEU A 45 -6.56 -12.56 20.89
N LEU A 46 -6.90 -12.07 22.09
CA LEU A 46 -7.19 -10.66 22.35
C LEU A 46 -5.95 -9.77 22.18
N TYR A 47 -4.79 -10.19 22.68
CA TYR A 47 -3.57 -9.40 22.52
C TYR A 47 -3.07 -9.42 21.08
N LEU A 48 -3.27 -10.54 20.39
CA LEU A 48 -3.01 -10.67 18.95
C LEU A 48 -3.87 -9.68 18.13
N SER A 49 -5.16 -9.58 18.43
CA SER A 49 -6.06 -8.66 17.71
C SER A 49 -5.71 -7.19 17.98
N TYR A 50 -5.34 -6.83 19.21
CA TYR A 50 -4.88 -5.47 19.52
C TYR A 50 -3.57 -5.12 18.81
N ALA A 51 -2.61 -6.04 18.77
CA ALA A 51 -1.35 -5.82 18.07
C ALA A 51 -1.55 -5.64 16.56
N PHE A 52 -2.38 -6.50 15.95
CA PHE A 52 -2.74 -6.40 14.54
C PHE A 52 -3.43 -5.06 14.24
N ALA A 53 -4.44 -4.68 15.04
CA ALA A 53 -5.16 -3.42 14.86
C ALA A 53 -4.24 -2.20 14.98
N ALA A 54 -3.34 -2.20 15.97
CA ALA A 54 -2.37 -1.12 16.15
C ALA A 54 -1.43 -0.97 14.93
N GLN A 55 -0.94 -2.08 14.38
CA GLN A 55 -0.09 -2.06 13.19
C GLN A 55 -0.85 -1.63 11.93
N PHE A 56 -2.09 -2.06 11.77
CA PHE A 56 -2.94 -1.61 10.67
C PHE A 56 -3.17 -0.09 10.72
N ILE A 57 -3.50 0.45 11.90
CA ILE A 57 -3.67 1.89 12.08
C ILE A 57 -2.37 2.63 11.77
N ALA A 58 -1.23 2.14 12.26
CA ALA A 58 0.07 2.73 11.95
C ALA A 58 0.38 2.74 10.44
N LEU A 59 0.10 1.63 9.74
CA LEU A 59 0.25 1.55 8.28
C LEU A 59 -0.61 2.60 7.57
N VAL A 60 -1.89 2.70 7.94
CA VAL A 60 -2.81 3.67 7.35
C VAL A 60 -2.32 5.09 7.57
N LEU A 61 -1.81 5.42 8.76
CA LEU A 61 -1.26 6.75 9.04
C LEU A 61 -0.01 7.09 8.21
N ILE A 62 0.79 6.10 7.85
CA ILE A 62 1.99 6.29 7.00
C ILE A 62 1.61 6.43 5.53
N VAL A 63 0.64 5.63 5.06
CA VAL A 63 0.28 5.55 3.62
C VAL A 63 -0.77 6.58 3.22
N ALA A 64 -1.77 6.87 4.08
CA ALA A 64 -2.86 7.80 3.78
C ALA A 64 -2.39 9.20 3.36
N PRO A 65 -1.33 9.80 3.95
CA PRO A 65 -0.80 11.08 3.49
C PRO A 65 -0.38 11.08 2.03
N ASN A 66 0.14 9.96 1.51
CA ASN A 66 0.51 9.86 0.10
C ASN A 66 -0.72 9.90 -0.83
N PHE A 67 -1.90 9.48 -0.34
CA PHE A 67 -3.14 9.57 -1.10
C PHE A 67 -3.83 10.93 -0.95
N TRP A 68 -3.76 11.54 0.24
CA TRP A 68 -4.45 12.80 0.54
C TRP A 68 -3.70 14.07 0.14
N PHE A 69 -2.37 14.08 0.22
CA PHE A 69 -1.58 15.29 -0.02
C PHE A 69 -0.81 15.27 -1.34
N ASN A 70 -0.66 14.10 -1.96
CA ASN A 70 0.05 13.98 -3.23
C ASN A 70 -0.93 14.31 -4.38
N SER A 71 -1.19 15.61 -4.52
CA SER A 71 -2.07 16.21 -5.53
C SER A 71 -1.41 16.30 -6.91
N ASN A 72 -0.25 15.67 -7.10
CA ASN A 72 0.42 15.69 -8.39
C ASN A 72 -0.56 15.13 -9.42
N PRO A 73 -0.80 15.85 -10.52
CA PRO A 73 -1.73 15.37 -11.50
C PRO A 73 -1.26 13.95 -11.89
N PRO A 74 -2.15 12.94 -11.93
CA PRO A 74 -1.91 11.88 -12.88
C PRO A 74 -1.81 12.57 -14.26
N ILE A 75 -1.55 11.89 -15.37
CA ILE A 75 -1.65 12.48 -16.71
C ILE A 75 -0.31 13.03 -17.25
N GLN A 76 0.59 12.12 -17.64
CA GLN A 76 1.46 12.38 -18.79
C GLN A 76 0.70 12.29 -20.13
N TRP A 77 -0.60 11.93 -20.14
CA TRP A 77 -1.42 11.79 -21.36
C TRP A 77 -1.73 13.09 -22.10
N LEU A 78 -1.59 14.26 -21.48
CA LEU A 78 -1.88 15.56 -22.11
C LEU A 78 -0.67 16.21 -22.81
N ASN A 79 0.51 15.60 -22.73
CA ASN A 79 1.65 16.07 -23.50
C ASN A 79 1.58 15.50 -24.93
N ILE A 80 0.53 15.89 -25.66
CA ILE A 80 0.51 15.76 -27.12
C ILE A 80 1.66 16.67 -27.57
N LYS A 81 2.79 16.05 -27.95
CA LYS A 81 3.92 16.74 -28.57
C LYS A 81 3.39 17.58 -29.73
N TYR A 82 3.37 18.90 -29.57
CA TYR A 82 3.30 19.84 -30.69
C TYR A 82 4.67 19.90 -31.38
#